data_AF-A0A074YIV8-F1
#
_entry.id   AF-A0A074YIV8-F1
#
_cell.length_a   1.000
_cell.length_b   1.000
_cell.length_c   1.000
_cell.angle_alpha   90.00
_cell.angle_beta   90.00
_cell.angle_gamma   90.00
#
_symmetry.space_group_name_H-M   'P 1'
#
loop_
_entity.id
_entity.type
_entity.pdbx_description
1 polymer ?
#
loop_
_entity_poly.entity_id
_entity_poly.type
_entity_poly.pdbx_seq_one_letter_code
_entity_poly.pdbx_strand_id
1 'polypeptide(L)' 'MSDSGFPYIVNFCSDCGSTLFGESARLPDVVSIKTGCLDNNGTNLGSMDAEVFVERRVDYLQPFDGMNQVVGTI' A
#
# COMPACT_ATOMS: atom_id res chain seq x y z
N MET A 1 -7.84 -13.82 1.29
CA MET A 1 -6.76 -14.31 0.41
C MET A 1 -6.22 -13.10 -0.32
N SER A 2 -4.92 -12.82 -0.23
CA SER A 2 -4.31 -11.75 -1.02
C SER A 2 -3.99 -12.30 -2.41
N ASP A 3 -4.18 -11.48 -3.44
CA ASP A 3 -4.13 -11.83 -4.86
C ASP A 3 -2.73 -12.24 -5.37
N SER A 4 -1.74 -12.37 -4.48
CA SER A 4 -0.36 -12.77 -4.78
C SER A 4 -0.03 -14.21 -4.35
N GLY A 5 -1.01 -14.97 -3.83
CA GLY A 5 -0.80 -16.33 -3.34
C GLY A 5 -0.18 -16.43 -1.94
N PHE A 6 0.22 -15.31 -1.35
CA PHE A 6 0.71 -15.22 0.03
C PHE A 6 -0.35 -14.62 0.96
N PRO A 7 -0.49 -15.09 2.21
CA PRO A 7 -1.33 -14.42 3.19
C PRO A 7 -0.90 -12.97 3.41
N TYR A 8 -1.87 -12.07 3.39
CA TYR A 8 -1.71 -10.67 3.79
C TYR A 8 -2.81 -10.37 4.80
N ILE A 9 -2.41 -10.00 6.02
CA ILE A 9 -3.34 -9.66 7.10
C ILE A 9 -3.59 -8.16 7.01
N VAL A 10 -4.87 -7.77 6.95
CA VAL A 10 -5.30 -6.37 6.90
C VAL A 10 -5.92 -6.01 8.25
N ASN A 11 -5.35 -5.03 8.94
CA ASN A 11 -5.85 -4.54 10.22
C ASN A 11 -6.61 -3.22 10.03
N PHE A 12 -7.73 -3.07 10.72
CA PHE A 12 -8.65 -1.94 10.59
C PHE A 12 -9.06 -1.36 11.95
N CYS A 13 -9.45 -0.08 11.96
CA CYS A 13 -10.03 0.57 13.13
C CYS A 13 -11.43 0.02 13.40
N SER A 14 -11.72 -0.41 14.64
CA SER A 14 -13.05 -0.92 15.02
C SER A 14 -14.17 0.10 14.91
N ASP A 15 -13.83 1.38 15.07
CA ASP A 15 -14.84 2.44 15.23
C ASP A 15 -15.29 3.01 13.88
N CYS A 16 -14.36 3.13 12.92
CA CYS A 16 -14.63 3.73 11.61
C CYS A 16 -14.36 2.81 10.41
N GLY A 17 -13.75 1.63 10.62
CA GLY A 17 -13.46 0.67 9.55
C GLY A 17 -12.27 1.02 8.65
N SER A 18 -11.58 2.14 8.88
CA SER A 18 -10.39 2.51 8.10
C SER A 18 -9.30 1.44 8.22
N THR A 19 -8.70 1.06 7.09
CA THR A 19 -7.52 0.21 7.07
C THR A 19 -6.32 0.99 7.58
N LEU A 20 -5.59 0.43 8.55
CA LEU A 20 -4.47 1.12 9.21
C LEU A 20 -3.13 0.56 8.78
N PHE A 21 -2.94 -0.76 8.90
CA PHE A 21 -1.70 -1.42 8.54
C PHE A 21 -1.96 -2.85 8.09
N GLY A 22 -0.95 -3.46 7.48
CA GLY A 22 -1.01 -4.86 7.11
C GLY A 22 0.34 -5.55 7.17
N GLU A 23 0.26 -6.87 7.29
CA GLU A 23 1.40 -7.77 7.48
C GLU A 23 1.41 -8.78 6.35
N SER A 24 2.57 -8.92 5.70
CA SER A 24 2.76 -9.82 4.57
C SER A 24 3.59 -11.02 4.99
N ALA A 25 3.10 -12.23 4.71
CA ALA A 25 3.90 -13.43 4.92
C ALA A 25 5.18 -13.46 4.05
N ARG A 26 5.23 -12.66 2.96
CA ARG A 26 6.40 -12.55 2.08
C ARG A 26 7.48 -11.61 2.62
N LEU A 27 7.10 -10.65 3.48
CA LEU A 27 8.00 -9.69 4.11
C LEU A 27 7.71 -9.66 5.63
N PRO A 28 8.05 -10.73 6.37
CA PRO A 28 7.65 -10.88 7.77
C PRO A 28 8.25 -9.82 8.70
N ASP A 29 9.38 -9.22 8.31
CA ASP A 29 10.06 -8.17 9.07
C ASP A 29 9.57 -6.76 8.71
N VAL A 30 8.55 -6.63 7.86
CA VAL A 30 8.03 -5.35 7.37
C VAL A 30 6.53 -5.22 7.63
N VAL A 31 6.13 -4.08 8.18
CA VAL A 31 4.72 -3.70 8.32
C VAL A 31 4.41 -2.61 7.29
N SER A 32 3.36 -2.82 6.50
CA SER A 32 2.84 -1.80 5.59
C SER A 32 1.89 -0.89 6.33
N ILE A 33 2.16 0.41 6.38
CA ILE A 33 1.30 1.42 7.01
C ILE A 33 0.54 2.21 5.94
N LYS A 34 -0.76 2.44 6.14
CA LYS A 34 -1.57 3.31 5.28
C LYS A 34 -1.31 4.77 5.66
N THR A 35 -0.63 5.50 4.79
CA THR A 35 -0.16 6.87 5.07
C THR A 35 -1.28 7.86 5.42
N GLY A 36 -2.50 7.64 4.91
CA GLY A 36 -3.68 8.46 5.21
C GLY A 36 -4.18 8.39 6.67
N CYS A 37 -3.68 7.47 7.50
CA CYS A 37 -4.00 7.40 8.93
C CYS A 37 -2.93 8.02 9.84
N LEU A 38 -1.91 8.68 9.27
CA LEU A 38 -0.84 9.32 10.03
C LEU A 38 -1.18 10.78 10.33
N ASP A 39 -0.94 11.19 11.58
CA ASP A 39 -1.06 12.59 11.99
C ASP A 39 0.21 13.38 11.68
N ASN A 40 0.06 14.68 11.42
CA ASN A 40 1.06 15.76 11.28
C ASN A 40 2.55 15.36 11.18
N ASN A 41 3.13 14.80 12.24
CA ASN A 41 4.57 14.47 12.28
C ASN A 41 4.94 13.24 11.43
N GLY A 42 3.98 12.41 11.03
CA GLY A 42 4.17 11.20 10.23
C GLY A 42 3.96 11.38 8.72
N THR A 43 3.58 12.57 8.26
CA THR A 43 3.20 12.80 6.84
C THR A 43 4.35 13.29 5.96
N ASN A 44 5.51 13.62 6.55
CA ASN A 44 6.70 14.04 5.80
C ASN A 44 7.48 12.85 5.23
N LEU A 45 6.83 12.09 4.34
CA LEU A 45 7.32 10.81 3.81
C LEU A 45 8.25 10.94 2.58
N GLY A 46 8.54 12.17 2.14
CA GLY A 46 9.34 12.42 0.95
C GLY A 46 8.59 12.07 -0.36
N SER A 47 9.35 11.72 -1.40
CA SER A 47 8.81 11.32 -2.70
C SER A 47 8.37 9.87 -2.72
N MET A 48 7.36 9.54 -3.52
CA MET A 48 7.02 8.16 -3.83
C MET A 48 8.13 7.53 -4.69
N ASP A 49 8.47 6.27 -4.41
CA ASP A 49 9.48 5.54 -5.18
C ASP A 49 8.89 4.85 -6.42
N ALA A 50 7.69 4.27 -6.30
CA ALA A 50 7.08 3.48 -7.36
C ALA A 50 5.55 3.35 -7.19
N GLU A 51 4.88 3.08 -8.31
CA GLU A 51 3.52 2.55 -8.37
C GLU A 51 3.58 1.04 -8.63
N VAL A 52 2.95 0.24 -7.76
CA VAL A 52 2.88 -1.23 -7.88
C VAL A 52 1.51 -1.68 -8.40
N PHE A 53 1.43 -2.89 -8.94
CA PHE A 53 0.23 -3.47 -9.53
C PHE A 53 -0.37 -2.66 -10.69
N VAL A 54 0.49 -2.00 -11.48
CA VAL A 54 0.04 -1.10 -12.57
C VAL A 54 -0.77 -1.82 -13.65
N GLU A 55 -0.63 -3.14 -13.77
CA GLU A 55 -1.41 -3.99 -14.70
C GLU A 55 -2.90 -4.10 -14.31
N ARG A 56 -3.23 -3.85 -13.04
CA ARG A 56 -4.60 -3.86 -12.50
C ARG A 56 -5.11 -2.45 -12.22
N ARG A 57 -4.43 -1.43 -12.78
CA ARG A 57 -4.83 -0.03 -12.64
C ARG A 57 -6.26 0.15 -13.15
N VAL A 58 -7.09 0.72 -12.29
CA VAL A 58 -8.46 1.13 -12.61
C VAL A 58 -8.45 2.29 -13.60
N ASP A 59 -9.44 2.31 -14.49
CA ASP A 59 -9.52 3.25 -15.62
C ASP A 59 -9.56 4.74 -15.22
N TYR A 60 -10.10 5.04 -14.04
CA TYR A 60 -10.17 6.40 -13.51
C TYR A 60 -8.85 6.92 -12.92
N LEU A 61 -7.85 6.07 -12.72
CA LEU A 61 -6.56 6.46 -12.12
C LEU A 61 -5.50 6.60 -13.21
N GLN A 62 -4.99 7.81 -13.42
CA GLN A 62 -3.87 8.05 -14.33
C GLN A 62 -2.53 7.69 -13.66
N PRO A 63 -1.49 7.27 -14.40
CA PRO A 63 -0.14 7.12 -13.87
C PRO A 63 0.38 8.44 -13.28
N PHE A 64 1.09 8.35 -12.16
CA PHE A 64 1.76 9.51 -11.59
C PHE A 64 3.00 9.85 -12.42
N ASP A 65 3.14 11.14 -12.77
CA ASP A 65 4.24 11.60 -13.60
C ASP A 65 5.60 11.33 -12.95
N GLY A 66 6.55 10.87 -13.75
CA GLY A 66 7.90 10.53 -13.32
C GLY A 66 8.04 9.31 -12.38
N MET A 67 6.96 8.60 -12.04
CA MET A 67 7.02 7.46 -11.12
C MET A 67 7.37 6.15 -11.80
N ASN A 68 8.18 5.33 -11.14
CA ASN A 68 8.50 3.98 -11.61
C ASN A 68 7.24 3.10 -11.59
N GLN A 69 6.91 2.48 -12.73
CA GLN A 69 5.71 1.67 -12.91
C GLN A 69 6.05 0.18 -12.79
N VAL A 70 5.62 -0.47 -11.72
CA VAL A 70 5.98 -1.86 -11.40
C VAL A 70 4.84 -2.81 -11.71
N VAL A 71 5.10 -3.78 -12.59
CA VAL A 71 4.21 -4.92 -12.86
C VAL A 71 4.37 -5.93 -11.72
N GLY A 72 3.25 -6.29 -11.07
CA GLY A 72 3.25 -7.22 -9.94
C GLY A 72 3.60 -6.57 -8.59
N THR A 73 4.44 -7.25 -7.80
CA THR A 73 4.79 -6.91 -6.40
C THR A 73 6.26 -6.55 -6.26
N ILE A 74 6.58 -5.73 -5.26
CA ILE A 74 7.95 -5.55 -4.76
C ILE A 74 8.30 -6.74 -3.86
#